data_AF-A0A109D7W2-F1
#
_entry.id   AF-A0A109D7W2-F1
#
_cell.length_a   1.000
_cell.length_b   1.000
_cell.length_c   1.000
_cell.angle_alpha   90.00
_cell.angle_beta   90.00
_cell.angle_gamma   90.00
#
_symmetry.space_group_name_H-M   'P 1'
#
loop_
_entity.id
_entity.type
_entity.pdbx_description
1 polymer ?
#
loop_
_entity_poly.entity_id
_entity_poly.type
_entity_poly.pdbx_seq_one_letter_code
_entity_poly.pdbx_strand_id
1 'polypeptide(L)'
;MTPYSHIDTPFNLRHTCWFCGEPSNHSVEFPKTDQLFAKVEHAPIALPACKECANVKYAKDLTSIWAVRDQIKHSLIDKYAKHLGIGENWTEQELIDSDFSGSTLGGFGRSAWKMYQIAKQRVEYKGWLLSVDDIPLEVYDDTSGFEFEGTRYASTTSCIDYFTKATGVDKELLTQLVDILSPDRFSLALRIAKLNKNVSNTKRLEIIEEVLQQASEQEEIQLEQANSLFNPNVEEVTISGSTAPVFAIQWAMVNNVKDLAHLCSLEDEYFDYFEHLGGPAAFMSYSGLQMYLESRQDPEWVENEDPNKKYWQS
;
A
#
# COMPACT_ATOMS: atom_id res chain seq x y z
N MET A 1 -3.43 -2.79 -43.69
CA MET A 1 -3.25 -3.66 -42.52
C MET A 1 -3.22 -2.74 -41.30
N THR A 2 -4.03 -3.03 -40.29
CA THR A 2 -3.90 -2.34 -38.99
C THR A 2 -2.52 -2.68 -38.42
N PRO A 3 -1.75 -1.72 -37.89
CA PRO A 3 -0.42 -1.99 -37.34
C PRO A 3 -0.48 -2.82 -36.05
N TYR A 4 -1.69 -3.02 -35.50
CA TYR A 4 -1.92 -3.73 -34.25
C TYR A 4 -2.23 -5.21 -34.50
N SER A 5 -1.46 -6.08 -33.85
CA SER A 5 -1.70 -7.52 -33.81
C SER A 5 -2.68 -7.85 -32.68
N HIS A 6 -3.64 -8.74 -32.92
CA HIS A 6 -4.52 -9.19 -31.85
C HIS A 6 -3.76 -10.10 -30.89
N ILE A 7 -3.96 -9.92 -29.59
CA ILE A 7 -3.42 -10.85 -28.60
C ILE A 7 -4.12 -12.21 -28.71
N ASP A 8 -3.41 -13.26 -28.35
CA ASP A 8 -4.02 -14.59 -28.26
C ASP A 8 -5.08 -14.59 -27.15
N THR A 9 -6.18 -15.26 -27.44
CA THR A 9 -7.31 -15.38 -26.52
C THR A 9 -7.56 -16.85 -26.24
N PRO A 10 -7.41 -17.30 -24.97
CA PRO A 10 -7.74 -18.67 -24.59
C PRO A 10 -9.14 -19.07 -25.05
N PHE A 11 -9.33 -20.33 -25.44
CA PHE A 11 -10.59 -20.79 -26.03
C PHE A 11 -11.82 -20.47 -25.16
N ASN A 12 -11.68 -20.62 -23.84
CA ASN A 12 -12.72 -20.36 -22.85
C ASN A 12 -12.97 -18.87 -22.55
N LEU A 13 -12.12 -17.98 -23.05
CA LEU A 13 -12.21 -16.52 -22.87
C LEU A 13 -12.50 -15.81 -24.20
N ARG A 14 -12.92 -16.55 -25.23
CA ARG A 14 -13.35 -15.97 -26.50
C ARG A 14 -14.54 -15.06 -26.27
N HIS A 15 -14.51 -13.90 -26.94
CA HIS A 15 -15.51 -12.85 -26.77
C HIS A 15 -15.57 -12.28 -25.35
N THR A 16 -14.48 -12.38 -24.58
CA THR A 16 -14.36 -11.80 -23.24
C THR A 16 -13.47 -10.56 -23.25
N CYS A 17 -13.91 -9.51 -22.57
CA CYS A 17 -13.14 -8.29 -22.36
C CYS A 17 -11.95 -8.60 -21.45
N TRP A 18 -10.74 -8.32 -21.91
CA TRP A 18 -9.52 -8.55 -21.14
C TRP A 18 -9.47 -7.70 -19.84
N PHE A 19 -10.11 -6.54 -19.86
CA PHE A 19 -10.12 -5.61 -18.71
C PHE A 19 -11.14 -5.98 -17.65
N CYS A 20 -12.34 -6.46 -18.00
CA CYS A 20 -13.44 -6.60 -17.01
C CYS A 20 -14.26 -7.89 -17.10
N GLY A 21 -13.93 -8.81 -18.01
CA GLY A 21 -14.63 -10.10 -18.10
C GLY A 21 -16.00 -10.07 -18.77
N GLU A 22 -16.50 -8.90 -19.15
CA GLU A 22 -17.75 -8.74 -19.89
C GLU A 22 -17.62 -9.17 -21.36
N PRO A 23 -18.73 -9.45 -22.08
CA PRO A 23 -18.68 -9.73 -23.50
C PRO A 23 -17.96 -8.63 -24.30
N SER A 24 -16.96 -9.01 -25.10
CA SER A 24 -16.17 -8.12 -25.94
C SER A 24 -16.70 -8.08 -27.37
N ASN A 25 -16.83 -6.87 -27.90
CA ASN A 25 -17.12 -6.61 -29.31
C ASN A 25 -16.38 -5.36 -29.84
N HIS A 26 -15.41 -4.85 -29.07
CA HIS A 26 -14.51 -3.76 -29.43
C HIS A 26 -13.06 -4.18 -29.13
N SER A 27 -12.11 -3.34 -29.50
CA SER A 27 -10.70 -3.49 -29.14
C SER A 27 -10.16 -2.23 -28.47
N VAL A 28 -9.15 -2.41 -27.61
CA VAL A 28 -8.28 -1.33 -27.15
C VAL A 28 -6.92 -1.55 -27.78
N GLU A 29 -6.47 -0.57 -28.55
CA GLU A 29 -5.16 -0.57 -29.21
C GLU A 29 -4.10 0.03 -28.29
N PHE A 30 -2.92 -0.60 -28.25
CA PHE A 30 -1.78 -0.16 -27.45
C PHE A 30 -0.46 -0.41 -28.19
N PRO A 31 0.48 0.56 -28.21
CA PRO A 31 0.35 1.91 -27.67
C PRO A 31 -0.54 2.81 -28.55
N LYS A 32 -1.04 3.90 -27.96
CA LYS A 32 -2.10 4.74 -28.57
C LYS A 32 -1.63 5.68 -29.68
N THR A 33 -0.33 5.92 -29.78
CA THR A 33 0.25 6.83 -30.77
C THR A 33 1.51 6.22 -31.37
N ASP A 34 1.71 6.42 -32.67
CA ASP A 34 2.83 5.85 -33.43
C ASP A 34 4.21 6.24 -32.85
N GLN A 35 4.31 7.42 -32.24
CA GLN A 35 5.53 7.91 -31.59
C GLN A 35 5.99 7.04 -30.41
N LEU A 36 5.07 6.27 -29.81
CA LEU A 36 5.37 5.37 -28.70
C LEU A 36 5.78 3.98 -29.17
N PHE A 37 5.65 3.65 -30.46
CA PHE A 37 5.96 2.30 -30.97
C PHE A 37 7.42 1.95 -30.71
N ALA A 38 8.33 2.94 -30.78
CA ALA A 38 9.75 2.75 -30.48
C ALA A 38 10.09 2.74 -28.98
N LYS A 39 9.13 3.06 -28.10
CA LYS A 39 9.32 3.12 -26.65
C LYS A 39 8.75 1.90 -25.91
N VAL A 40 7.99 1.06 -26.61
CA VAL A 40 7.47 -0.19 -26.08
C VAL A 40 8.34 -1.34 -26.56
N GLU A 41 8.56 -2.34 -25.72
CA GLU A 41 9.45 -3.48 -26.00
C GLU A 41 8.79 -4.59 -26.84
N HIS A 42 7.54 -4.38 -27.26
CA HIS A 42 6.75 -5.34 -28.03
C HIS A 42 6.08 -4.68 -29.24
N ALA A 43 5.67 -5.49 -30.22
CA ALA A 43 4.90 -5.01 -31.35
C ALA A 43 3.56 -4.38 -30.90
N PRO A 44 3.00 -3.38 -31.61
CA PRO A 44 1.69 -2.84 -31.26
C PRO A 44 0.61 -3.93 -31.20
N ILE A 45 -0.19 -3.91 -30.14
CA ILE A 45 -1.20 -4.93 -29.85
C ILE A 45 -2.62 -4.36 -29.76
N ALA A 46 -3.61 -5.21 -30.05
CA ALA A 46 -5.02 -4.94 -29.86
C ALA A 46 -5.63 -5.95 -28.88
N LEU A 47 -6.15 -5.46 -27.76
CA LEU A 47 -6.77 -6.28 -26.72
C LEU A 47 -8.29 -6.30 -26.88
N PRO A 48 -8.97 -7.45 -26.71
CA PRO A 48 -10.42 -7.53 -26.76
C PRO A 48 -11.04 -6.76 -25.59
N ALA A 49 -12.02 -5.91 -25.89
CA ALA A 49 -12.66 -5.06 -24.92
C ALA A 49 -14.19 -5.01 -25.11
N CYS A 50 -14.91 -4.79 -24.02
CA CYS A 50 -16.31 -4.40 -24.10
C CYS A 50 -16.41 -2.90 -24.49
N LYS A 51 -17.58 -2.47 -24.94
CA LYS A 51 -17.84 -1.07 -25.32
C LYS A 51 -17.46 -0.08 -24.22
N GLU A 52 -17.68 -0.42 -22.96
CA GLU A 52 -17.37 0.48 -21.84
C GLU A 52 -15.86 0.69 -21.68
N CYS A 53 -15.10 -0.39 -21.55
CA CYS A 53 -13.65 -0.30 -21.38
C CYS A 53 -12.97 0.35 -22.58
N ALA A 54 -13.44 0.08 -23.80
CA ALA A 54 -12.91 0.71 -25.02
C ALA A 54 -13.15 2.23 -25.08
N ASN A 55 -14.18 2.75 -24.41
CA ASN A 55 -14.50 4.17 -24.39
C ASN A 55 -13.82 4.95 -23.24
N VAL A 56 -13.11 4.27 -22.35
CA VAL A 56 -12.38 4.94 -21.27
C VAL A 56 -11.25 5.77 -21.86
N LYS A 57 -11.16 7.03 -21.44
CA LYS A 57 -10.05 7.91 -21.79
C LYS A 57 -8.93 7.67 -20.78
N TYR A 58 -7.77 7.30 -21.30
CA TYR A 58 -6.53 7.17 -20.56
C TYR A 58 -5.43 8.02 -21.22
N ALA A 59 -4.37 8.30 -20.47
CA ALA A 59 -3.23 9.12 -20.89
C ALA A 59 -2.59 8.60 -22.17
N LYS A 60 -2.20 9.49 -23.09
CA LYS A 60 -1.77 9.11 -24.45
C LYS A 60 -0.31 8.70 -24.55
N ASP A 61 0.47 9.03 -23.52
CA ASP A 61 1.91 8.89 -23.37
C ASP A 61 2.33 7.65 -22.57
N LEU A 62 1.37 6.79 -22.18
CA LEU A 62 1.65 5.56 -21.45
C LEU A 62 2.47 4.57 -22.29
N THR A 63 3.55 4.06 -21.69
CA THR A 63 4.46 3.05 -22.25
C THR A 63 4.22 1.65 -21.68
N SER A 64 3.31 1.51 -20.72
CA SER A 64 2.97 0.23 -20.08
C SER A 64 1.49 -0.13 -20.31
N ILE A 65 1.22 -1.34 -20.78
CA ILE A 65 -0.16 -1.85 -20.94
C ILE A 65 -0.85 -2.02 -19.58
N TRP A 66 -0.08 -2.28 -18.53
CA TRP A 66 -0.57 -2.38 -17.17
C TRP A 66 -1.02 -1.01 -16.64
N ALA A 67 -0.31 0.07 -16.99
CA ALA A 67 -0.78 1.43 -16.70
C ALA A 67 -2.10 1.77 -17.41
N VAL A 68 -2.28 1.30 -18.66
CA VAL A 68 -3.56 1.45 -19.38
C VAL A 68 -4.67 0.66 -18.66
N ARG A 69 -4.37 -0.58 -18.27
CA ARG A 69 -5.29 -1.42 -17.49
C ARG A 69 -5.71 -0.74 -16.20
N ASP A 70 -4.78 -0.18 -15.44
CA ASP A 70 -5.04 0.50 -14.17
C ASP A 70 -5.94 1.72 -14.36
N GLN A 71 -5.71 2.54 -15.38
CA GLN A 71 -6.59 3.68 -15.66
C GLN A 71 -8.00 3.24 -16.09
N ILE A 72 -8.12 2.16 -16.86
CA ILE A 72 -9.42 1.57 -17.21
C ILE A 72 -10.12 1.03 -15.96
N LYS A 73 -9.41 0.26 -15.13
CA LYS A 73 -9.92 -0.32 -13.89
C LYS A 73 -10.37 0.76 -12.91
N HIS A 74 -9.58 1.83 -12.74
CA HIS A 74 -9.95 2.95 -11.90
C HIS A 74 -11.22 3.64 -12.40
N SER A 75 -11.36 3.83 -13.72
CA SER A 75 -12.60 4.37 -14.30
C SER A 75 -13.82 3.48 -14.03
N LEU A 76 -13.66 2.16 -14.02
CA LEU A 76 -14.72 1.22 -13.63
C LEU A 76 -15.06 1.34 -12.14
N ILE A 77 -14.07 1.37 -11.25
CA ILE A 77 -14.26 1.56 -9.80
C ILE A 77 -15.07 2.82 -9.54
N ASP A 78 -14.66 3.94 -10.15
CA ASP A 78 -15.34 5.22 -10.02
C ASP A 78 -16.79 5.19 -10.51
N LYS A 79 -17.01 4.56 -11.67
CA LYS A 79 -18.35 4.44 -12.25
C LYS A 79 -19.27 3.57 -11.41
N TYR A 80 -18.75 2.46 -10.90
CA TYR A 80 -19.50 1.47 -10.14
C TYR A 80 -19.46 1.69 -8.63
N ALA A 81 -18.84 2.77 -8.14
CA ALA A 81 -18.65 3.05 -6.71
C ALA A 81 -19.94 2.89 -5.87
N LYS A 82 -21.09 3.33 -6.38
CA LYS A 82 -22.38 3.16 -5.68
C LYS A 82 -22.84 1.71 -5.59
N HIS A 83 -22.59 0.91 -6.63
CA HIS A 83 -22.93 -0.51 -6.63
C HIS A 83 -21.98 -1.31 -5.75
N LEU A 84 -20.69 -1.00 -5.81
CA LEU A 84 -19.67 -1.56 -4.91
C LEU A 84 -19.95 -1.21 -3.45
N GLY A 85 -20.38 0.03 -3.21
CA GLY A 85 -20.79 0.53 -1.90
C GLY A 85 -21.94 -0.23 -1.26
N ILE A 86 -22.72 -1.00 -2.01
CA ILE A 86 -23.73 -1.89 -1.41
C ILE A 86 -23.05 -2.92 -0.49
N GLY A 87 -21.99 -3.59 -0.96
CA GLY A 87 -21.24 -4.54 -0.14
C GLY A 87 -20.40 -3.91 0.97
N GLU A 88 -20.13 -2.60 0.87
CA GLU A 88 -19.45 -1.84 1.93
C GLU A 88 -20.34 -1.48 3.11
N ASN A 89 -21.64 -1.39 2.87
CA ASN A 89 -22.62 -0.95 3.86
C ASN A 89 -23.55 -2.09 4.31
N TRP A 90 -23.65 -3.17 3.54
CA TRP A 90 -24.58 -4.26 3.78
C TRP A 90 -24.00 -5.62 3.37
N THR A 91 -24.34 -6.64 4.15
CA THR A 91 -24.26 -8.04 3.75
C THR A 91 -25.49 -8.44 2.92
N GLU A 92 -25.39 -9.56 2.19
CA GLU A 92 -26.54 -10.12 1.48
C GLU A 92 -27.72 -10.39 2.43
N GLN A 93 -27.43 -10.92 3.61
CA GLN A 93 -28.44 -11.27 4.61
C GLN A 93 -29.12 -10.03 5.17
N GLU A 94 -28.37 -8.98 5.51
CA GLU A 94 -28.97 -7.71 5.98
C GLU A 94 -29.88 -7.09 4.92
N LEU A 95 -29.55 -7.18 3.62
CA LEU A 95 -30.43 -6.70 2.55
C LEU A 95 -31.70 -7.55 2.38
N ILE A 96 -31.62 -8.86 2.63
CA ILE A 96 -32.77 -9.76 2.61
C ILE A 96 -33.68 -9.48 3.82
N ASP A 97 -33.08 -9.29 5.00
CA ASP A 97 -33.77 -9.11 6.27
C ASP A 97 -34.34 -7.71 6.47
N SER A 98 -33.84 -6.71 5.72
CA SER A 98 -34.33 -5.33 5.75
C SER A 98 -35.77 -5.16 5.23
N ASP A 99 -36.45 -6.26 4.87
CA ASP A 99 -37.82 -6.38 4.33
C ASP A 99 -38.39 -5.05 3.84
N PHE A 100 -37.85 -4.58 2.71
CA PHE A 100 -38.27 -3.34 2.08
C PHE A 100 -39.72 -3.46 1.59
N SER A 101 -40.69 -3.29 2.48
CA SER A 101 -42.11 -3.51 2.19
C SER A 101 -42.67 -2.45 1.24
N GLY A 102 -43.50 -2.90 0.29
CA GLY A 102 -44.14 -2.07 -0.74
C GLY A 102 -43.78 -2.46 -2.17
N SER A 103 -44.70 -2.22 -3.11
CA SER A 103 -44.56 -2.58 -4.54
C SER A 103 -43.36 -1.93 -5.25
N THR A 104 -42.78 -0.88 -4.67
CA THR A 104 -41.62 -0.14 -5.17
C THR A 104 -40.27 -0.66 -4.67
N LEU A 105 -40.20 -1.28 -3.48
CA LEU A 105 -38.93 -1.64 -2.84
C LEU A 105 -38.78 -3.14 -2.53
N GLY A 106 -39.83 -3.96 -2.64
CA GLY A 106 -39.77 -5.41 -2.32
C GLY A 106 -38.82 -6.24 -3.21
N GLY A 107 -38.38 -5.69 -4.36
CA GLY A 107 -37.35 -6.29 -5.22
C GLY A 107 -35.96 -5.69 -5.03
N PHE A 108 -35.80 -4.68 -4.18
CA PHE A 108 -34.58 -3.88 -4.06
C PHE A 108 -33.42 -4.70 -3.50
N GLY A 109 -33.60 -5.43 -2.40
CA GLY A 109 -32.49 -6.19 -1.77
C GLY A 109 -31.80 -7.17 -2.72
N ARG A 110 -32.55 -8.06 -3.38
CA ARG A 110 -32.00 -9.04 -4.34
C ARG A 110 -31.37 -8.40 -5.59
N SER A 111 -32.00 -7.34 -6.12
CA SER A 111 -31.45 -6.66 -7.30
C SER A 111 -30.21 -5.84 -6.95
N ALA A 112 -30.19 -5.18 -5.80
CA ALA A 112 -29.05 -4.43 -5.28
C ALA A 112 -27.84 -5.34 -5.08
N TRP A 113 -28.01 -6.48 -4.39
CA TRP A 113 -26.91 -7.42 -4.18
C TRP A 113 -26.36 -7.98 -5.50
N LYS A 114 -27.24 -8.31 -6.45
CA LYS A 114 -26.81 -8.74 -7.78
C LYS A 114 -26.02 -7.66 -8.52
N MET A 115 -26.40 -6.38 -8.38
CA MET A 115 -25.63 -5.28 -8.97
C MET A 115 -24.25 -5.13 -8.32
N TYR A 116 -24.16 -5.29 -7.00
CA TYR A 116 -22.88 -5.37 -6.28
C TYR A 116 -21.98 -6.48 -6.83
N GLN A 117 -22.50 -7.70 -6.94
CA GLN A 117 -21.73 -8.85 -7.42
C GLN A 117 -21.22 -8.63 -8.85
N ILE A 118 -22.04 -8.09 -9.76
CA ILE A 118 -21.62 -7.76 -11.13
C ILE A 118 -20.52 -6.71 -11.12
N ALA A 119 -20.69 -5.63 -10.36
CA ALA A 119 -19.68 -4.57 -10.25
C ALA A 119 -18.36 -5.10 -9.70
N LYS A 120 -18.41 -5.91 -8.63
CA LYS A 120 -17.25 -6.54 -8.00
C LYS A 120 -16.51 -7.44 -8.97
N GLN A 121 -17.21 -8.36 -9.64
CA GLN A 121 -16.62 -9.25 -10.64
C GLN A 121 -15.87 -8.49 -11.74
N ARG A 122 -16.44 -7.38 -12.23
CA ARG A 122 -15.81 -6.56 -13.28
C ARG A 122 -14.52 -5.88 -12.82
N VAL A 123 -14.51 -5.35 -11.59
CA VAL A 123 -13.34 -4.68 -11.02
C VAL A 123 -12.25 -5.69 -10.66
N GLU A 124 -12.60 -6.84 -10.11
CA GLU A 124 -11.64 -7.88 -9.69
C GLU A 124 -11.11 -8.74 -10.85
N TYR A 125 -11.75 -8.71 -12.03
CA TYR A 125 -11.36 -9.55 -13.16
C TYR A 125 -9.90 -9.35 -13.58
N LYS A 126 -9.07 -10.39 -13.54
CA LYS A 126 -7.61 -10.30 -13.73
C LYS A 126 -7.14 -10.34 -15.20
N GLY A 127 -8.02 -10.68 -16.15
CA GLY A 127 -7.59 -10.94 -17.52
C GLY A 127 -6.82 -12.26 -17.63
N TRP A 128 -6.00 -12.37 -18.66
CA TRP A 128 -5.12 -13.51 -18.91
C TRP A 128 -3.75 -13.02 -19.40
N LEU A 129 -2.75 -13.91 -19.42
CA LEU A 129 -1.39 -13.59 -19.86
C LEU A 129 -1.39 -13.13 -21.32
N LEU A 130 -0.56 -12.13 -21.61
CA LEU A 130 -0.46 -11.56 -22.95
C LEU A 130 0.50 -12.39 -23.81
N SER A 131 0.03 -12.80 -24.98
CA SER A 131 0.86 -13.42 -26.02
C SER A 131 0.34 -13.02 -27.40
N VAL A 132 1.20 -13.15 -28.41
CA VAL A 132 0.85 -12.98 -29.83
C VAL A 132 1.46 -14.15 -30.59
N ASP A 133 0.63 -14.88 -31.35
CA ASP A 133 1.06 -16.07 -32.11
C ASP A 133 1.76 -17.11 -31.21
N ASP A 134 1.21 -17.35 -30.02
CA ASP A 134 1.73 -18.23 -28.96
C ASP A 134 3.09 -17.80 -28.37
N ILE A 135 3.56 -16.58 -28.67
CA ILE A 135 4.77 -16.00 -28.09
C ILE A 135 4.37 -15.08 -26.93
N PRO A 136 4.74 -15.41 -25.67
CA PRO A 136 4.46 -14.55 -24.52
C PRO A 136 5.09 -13.15 -24.68
N LEU A 137 4.37 -12.11 -24.29
CA LEU A 137 4.94 -10.77 -24.21
C LEU A 137 5.60 -10.59 -22.83
N GLU A 138 6.91 -10.34 -22.83
CA GLU A 138 7.68 -10.02 -21.62
C GLU A 138 7.45 -8.56 -21.21
N VAL A 139 6.22 -8.23 -20.78
CA VAL A 139 5.88 -6.88 -20.30
C VAL A 139 5.78 -6.88 -18.78
N TYR A 140 6.79 -6.32 -18.12
CA TYR A 140 6.79 -6.16 -16.67
C TYR A 140 5.73 -5.17 -16.22
N ASP A 141 5.02 -5.51 -15.13
CA ASP A 141 4.13 -4.56 -14.46
C ASP A 141 4.96 -3.64 -13.58
N ASP A 142 5.21 -2.44 -14.08
CA ASP A 142 5.97 -1.37 -13.42
C ASP A 142 5.05 -0.37 -12.72
N THR A 143 3.73 -0.63 -12.65
CA THR A 143 2.82 0.33 -12.03
C THR A 143 2.96 0.31 -10.52
N SER A 144 2.98 1.50 -9.92
CA SER A 144 2.72 1.67 -8.50
C SER A 144 1.23 1.82 -8.27
N GLY A 145 0.74 1.29 -7.16
CA GLY A 145 -0.67 1.34 -6.79
C GLY A 145 -0.85 1.17 -5.29
N PHE A 146 -2.03 1.55 -4.80
CA PHE A 146 -2.41 1.33 -3.41
C PHE A 146 -3.38 0.15 -3.36
N GLU A 147 -3.06 -0.89 -2.59
CA GLU A 147 -3.92 -2.05 -2.42
C GLU A 147 -4.64 -2.00 -1.06
N PHE A 148 -5.96 -2.17 -1.10
CA PHE A 148 -6.77 -2.25 0.10
C PHE A 148 -7.85 -3.31 -0.08
N GLU A 149 -7.94 -4.24 0.87
CA GLU A 149 -8.91 -5.36 0.87
C GLU A 149 -8.96 -6.14 -0.46
N GLY A 150 -7.80 -6.37 -1.08
CA GLY A 150 -7.67 -7.12 -2.33
C GLY A 150 -8.07 -6.34 -3.60
N THR A 151 -8.43 -5.06 -3.47
CA THR A 151 -8.66 -4.15 -4.60
C THR A 151 -7.47 -3.22 -4.79
N ARG A 152 -6.96 -3.14 -6.01
CA ARG A 152 -5.90 -2.21 -6.40
C ARG A 152 -6.49 -0.89 -6.88
N TYR A 153 -6.05 0.20 -6.27
CA TYR A 153 -6.38 1.59 -6.63
C TYR A 153 -5.14 2.27 -7.22
N ALA A 154 -5.35 3.27 -8.08
CA ALA A 154 -4.25 4.03 -8.68
C ALA A 154 -3.42 4.81 -7.64
N SER A 155 -4.00 5.14 -6.48
CA SER A 155 -3.33 5.82 -5.36
C SER A 155 -4.18 5.72 -4.09
N THR A 156 -3.61 6.08 -2.94
CA THR A 156 -4.35 6.25 -1.68
C THR A 156 -5.49 7.25 -1.84
N THR A 157 -5.27 8.37 -2.54
CA THR A 157 -6.30 9.37 -2.85
C THR A 157 -7.45 8.78 -3.66
N SER A 158 -7.15 7.94 -4.66
CA SER A 158 -8.16 7.23 -5.44
C SER A 158 -9.00 6.28 -4.59
N CYS A 159 -8.38 5.64 -3.58
CA CYS A 159 -9.08 4.81 -2.61
C CYS A 159 -10.01 5.64 -1.71
N ILE A 160 -9.54 6.79 -1.20
CA ILE A 160 -10.35 7.75 -0.43
C ILE A 160 -11.56 8.22 -1.25
N ASP A 161 -11.35 8.59 -2.52
CA ASP A 161 -12.42 9.01 -3.43
C ASP A 161 -13.46 7.92 -3.66
N TYR A 162 -13.01 6.66 -3.82
CA TYR A 162 -13.91 5.52 -3.89
C TYR A 162 -14.76 5.41 -2.63
N PHE A 163 -14.17 5.37 -1.43
CA PHE A 163 -14.91 5.20 -0.19
C PHE A 163 -15.84 6.37 0.11
N THR A 164 -15.43 7.60 -0.22
CA THR A 164 -16.28 8.80 -0.16
C THR A 164 -17.55 8.59 -1.00
N LYS A 165 -17.41 8.16 -2.26
CA LYS A 165 -18.55 7.92 -3.17
C LYS A 165 -19.39 6.71 -2.77
N ALA A 166 -18.74 5.62 -2.33
CA ALA A 166 -19.37 4.33 -2.05
C ALA A 166 -20.13 4.30 -0.72
N THR A 167 -19.62 5.01 0.29
CA THR A 167 -20.13 4.91 1.67
C THR A 167 -20.64 6.24 2.23
N GLY A 168 -20.37 7.35 1.55
CA GLY A 168 -20.80 8.68 1.97
C GLY A 168 -20.03 9.21 3.18
N VAL A 169 -18.80 8.74 3.41
CA VAL A 169 -17.90 9.31 4.43
C VAL A 169 -17.45 10.71 4.04
N ASP A 170 -17.16 11.54 5.05
CA ASP A 170 -16.60 12.87 4.85
C ASP A 170 -15.16 12.75 4.31
N LYS A 171 -14.94 13.26 3.10
CA LYS A 171 -13.64 13.15 2.40
C LYS A 171 -12.52 13.81 3.20
N GLU A 172 -12.78 14.99 3.74
CA GLU A 172 -11.78 15.78 4.45
C GLU A 172 -11.33 15.09 5.74
N LEU A 173 -12.28 14.54 6.51
CA LEU A 173 -11.99 13.72 7.68
C LEU A 173 -11.17 12.48 7.30
N LEU A 174 -11.58 11.71 6.28
CA LEU A 174 -10.86 10.50 5.91
C LEU A 174 -9.44 10.79 5.43
N THR A 175 -9.24 11.85 4.63
CA THR A 175 -7.89 12.26 4.21
C THR A 175 -7.01 12.56 5.41
N GLN A 176 -7.46 13.42 6.34
CA GLN A 176 -6.67 13.79 7.51
C GLN A 176 -6.35 12.58 8.40
N LEU A 177 -7.30 11.67 8.60
CA LEU A 177 -7.07 10.45 9.38
C LEU A 177 -6.01 9.55 8.74
N VAL A 178 -6.00 9.42 7.42
CA VAL A 178 -4.98 8.65 6.69
C VAL A 178 -3.61 9.32 6.79
N ASP A 179 -3.55 10.65 6.73
CA ASP A 179 -2.30 11.39 6.90
C ASP A 179 -1.70 11.19 8.30
N ILE A 180 -2.54 11.12 9.34
CA ILE A 180 -2.12 10.91 10.74
C ILE A 180 -1.74 9.45 11.01
N LEU A 181 -2.56 8.50 10.55
CA LEU A 181 -2.42 7.09 10.88
C LEU A 181 -1.52 6.32 9.90
N SER A 182 -1.09 6.97 8.82
CA SER A 182 -0.46 6.39 7.64
C SER A 182 -1.39 5.51 6.78
N PRO A 183 -1.04 5.29 5.49
CA PRO A 183 -1.77 4.38 4.61
C PRO A 183 -1.83 2.93 5.12
N ASP A 184 -0.88 2.47 5.93
CA ASP A 184 -0.87 1.09 6.46
C ASP A 184 -2.03 0.84 7.43
N ARG A 185 -2.50 1.91 8.09
CA ARG A 185 -3.66 1.86 9.01
C ARG A 185 -4.93 2.39 8.36
N PHE A 186 -5.04 2.34 7.03
CA PHE A 186 -6.22 2.82 6.29
C PHE A 186 -7.55 2.21 6.79
N SER A 187 -7.56 0.92 7.17
CA SER A 187 -8.77 0.27 7.70
C SER A 187 -9.29 0.96 8.97
N LEU A 188 -8.39 1.42 9.86
CA LEU A 188 -8.74 2.14 11.07
C LEU A 188 -9.27 3.55 10.72
N ALA A 189 -8.56 4.28 9.86
CA ALA A 189 -8.99 5.60 9.40
C ALA A 189 -10.39 5.55 8.76
N LEU A 190 -10.63 4.57 7.89
CA LEU A 190 -11.93 4.35 7.25
C LEU A 190 -13.03 4.01 8.27
N ARG A 191 -12.73 3.20 9.29
CA ARG A 191 -13.69 2.87 10.35
C ARG A 191 -14.12 4.10 11.13
N ILE A 192 -13.17 4.95 11.53
CA ILE A 192 -13.44 6.20 12.25
C ILE A 192 -14.29 7.13 11.35
N ALA A 193 -13.95 7.25 10.07
CA ALA A 193 -14.72 8.05 9.12
C ALA A 193 -16.15 7.50 8.90
N LYS A 194 -16.33 6.17 8.80
CA LYS A 194 -17.64 5.51 8.68
C LYS A 194 -18.54 5.75 9.89
N LEU A 195 -17.98 5.92 11.08
CA LEU A 195 -18.74 6.29 12.29
C LEU A 195 -19.17 7.77 12.32
N ASN A 196 -18.53 8.62 11.52
CA ASN A 196 -18.67 10.08 11.56
C ASN A 196 -19.06 10.69 10.19
N LYS A 197 -19.95 10.03 9.42
CA LYS A 197 -20.28 10.41 8.03
C LYS A 197 -20.77 11.86 7.83
N ASN A 198 -21.49 12.43 8.80
CA ASN A 198 -22.07 13.78 8.74
C ASN A 198 -21.51 14.68 9.84
N VAL A 199 -20.18 14.71 9.97
CA VAL A 199 -19.49 15.46 11.01
C VAL A 199 -19.50 16.97 10.72
N SER A 200 -19.69 17.79 11.76
CA SER A 200 -19.49 19.24 11.66
C SER A 200 -18.00 19.59 11.69
N ASN A 201 -17.61 20.76 11.19
CA ASN A 201 -16.19 21.18 11.23
C ASN A 201 -15.61 21.16 12.65
N THR A 202 -16.37 21.62 13.66
CA THR A 202 -15.93 21.57 15.06
C THR A 202 -15.70 20.14 15.52
N LYS A 203 -16.66 19.24 15.24
CA LYS A 203 -16.53 17.86 15.67
C LYS A 203 -15.43 17.10 14.90
N ARG A 204 -15.17 17.48 13.64
CA ARG A 204 -14.06 16.96 12.84
C ARG A 204 -12.73 17.28 13.52
N LEU A 205 -12.54 18.53 13.91
CA LEU A 205 -11.32 18.96 14.61
C LEU A 205 -11.12 18.21 15.93
N GLU A 206 -12.17 18.04 16.74
CA GLU A 206 -12.10 17.25 17.97
C GLU A 206 -11.65 15.80 17.73
N ILE A 207 -12.20 15.14 16.71
CA ILE A 207 -11.83 13.76 16.36
C ILE A 207 -10.36 13.70 15.92
N ILE A 208 -9.93 14.66 15.11
CA ILE A 208 -8.55 14.72 14.62
C ILE A 208 -7.58 14.94 15.77
N GLU A 209 -7.89 15.84 16.70
CA GLU A 209 -7.09 16.09 17.90
C GLU A 209 -7.00 14.85 18.79
N GLU A 210 -8.12 14.14 19.00
CA GLU A 210 -8.14 12.90 19.77
C GLU A 210 -7.26 11.81 19.13
N VAL A 211 -7.35 11.63 17.81
CA VAL A 211 -6.55 10.62 17.08
C VAL A 211 -5.07 10.99 17.06
N LEU A 212 -4.73 12.28 16.92
CA LEU A 212 -3.35 12.76 17.02
C LEU A 212 -2.77 12.48 18.40
N GLN A 213 -3.51 12.79 19.46
CA GLN A 213 -3.08 12.54 20.83
C GLN A 213 -2.85 11.04 21.06
N GLN A 214 -3.77 10.17 20.63
CA GLN A 214 -3.61 8.72 20.74
C GLN A 214 -2.41 8.19 19.94
N ALA A 215 -2.14 8.75 18.75
CA ALA A 215 -0.98 8.36 17.95
C ALA A 215 0.32 8.73 18.66
N SER A 216 0.42 9.94 19.20
CA SER A 216 1.58 10.41 19.99
C SER A 216 1.78 9.57 21.25
N GLU A 217 0.72 9.27 21.99
CA GLU A 217 0.80 8.42 23.19
C GLU A 217 1.26 7.00 22.85
N GLN A 218 0.82 6.43 21.72
CA GLN A 218 1.31 5.13 21.27
C GLN A 218 2.80 5.16 20.93
N GLU A 219 3.26 6.21 20.28
CA GLU A 219 4.68 6.39 19.96
C GLU A 219 5.52 6.54 21.24
N GLU A 220 5.07 7.35 22.20
CA GLU A 220 5.71 7.49 23.51
C GLU A 220 5.75 6.15 24.25
N ILE A 221 4.65 5.39 24.29
CA ILE A 221 4.62 4.07 24.93
C ILE A 221 5.57 3.10 24.21
N GLN A 222 5.66 3.13 22.89
CA GLN A 222 6.60 2.28 22.14
C GLN A 222 8.04 2.65 22.45
N LEU A 223 8.36 3.95 22.51
CA LEU A 223 9.67 4.45 22.91
C LEU A 223 9.98 4.07 24.36
N GLU A 224 9.04 4.22 25.29
CA GLU A 224 9.19 3.80 26.69
C GLU A 224 9.35 2.29 26.83
N GLN A 225 8.61 1.49 26.08
CA GLN A 225 8.75 0.03 26.08
C GLN A 225 10.11 -0.37 25.52
N ALA A 226 10.54 0.23 24.42
CA ALA A 226 11.88 0.01 23.88
C ALA A 226 12.95 0.47 24.87
N ASN A 227 12.73 1.58 25.57
CA ASN A 227 13.60 2.07 26.63
C ASN A 227 13.56 1.18 27.89
N SER A 228 12.47 0.48 28.17
CA SER A 228 12.34 -0.43 29.32
C SER A 228 13.06 -1.76 29.10
N LEU A 229 13.35 -2.10 27.84
CA LEU A 229 14.27 -3.19 27.49
C LEU A 229 15.73 -2.80 27.76
N PHE A 230 16.00 -1.52 28.02
CA PHE A 230 17.34 -1.06 28.28
C PHE A 230 17.79 -1.32 29.73
N ASN A 231 18.90 -2.04 29.86
CA ASN A 231 19.58 -2.29 31.11
C ASN A 231 20.24 -1.01 31.61
N PRO A 232 19.84 -0.46 32.78
CA PRO A 232 20.35 0.81 33.28
C PRO A 232 21.83 0.78 33.69
N ASN A 233 22.45 -0.41 33.69
CA ASN A 233 23.85 -0.59 34.06
C ASN A 233 24.81 -0.65 32.86
N VAL A 234 24.32 -0.49 31.64
CA VAL A 234 25.19 -0.37 30.45
C VAL A 234 25.78 1.04 30.41
N GLU A 235 27.08 1.12 30.24
CA GLU A 235 27.86 2.35 30.24
C GLU A 235 28.24 2.75 28.81
N GLU A 236 28.38 4.05 28.56
CA GLU A 236 28.93 4.56 27.29
C GLU A 236 30.41 4.22 27.16
N VAL A 237 30.89 4.01 25.94
CA VAL A 237 32.28 3.64 25.68
C VAL A 237 32.88 4.62 24.68
N THR A 238 34.05 5.19 25.00
CA THR A 238 34.76 6.10 24.09
C THR A 238 36.04 5.47 23.57
N ILE A 239 36.15 5.32 22.25
CA ILE A 239 37.30 4.74 21.57
C ILE A 239 37.81 5.73 20.53
N SER A 240 39.09 6.09 20.62
CA SER A 240 39.76 6.98 19.66
C SER A 240 39.04 8.31 19.39
N GLY A 241 38.36 8.86 20.41
CA GLY A 241 37.61 10.11 20.31
C GLY A 241 36.18 9.99 19.78
N SER A 242 35.73 8.78 19.44
CA SER A 242 34.33 8.48 19.10
C SER A 242 33.64 7.79 20.27
N THR A 243 32.45 8.26 20.64
CA THR A 243 31.68 7.72 21.78
C THR A 243 30.53 6.88 21.26
N ALA A 244 30.49 5.61 21.68
CA ALA A 244 29.32 4.75 21.58
C ALA A 244 28.38 5.07 22.76
N PRO A 245 27.26 5.77 22.53
CA PRO A 245 26.33 6.11 23.61
C PRO A 245 25.58 4.86 24.06
N VAL A 246 25.09 4.91 25.31
CA VAL A 246 24.37 3.79 25.93
C VAL A 246 23.25 3.25 25.04
N PHE A 247 22.38 4.11 24.50
CA PHE A 247 21.26 3.68 23.66
C PHE A 247 21.70 2.88 22.41
N ALA A 248 22.84 3.23 21.81
CA ALA A 248 23.36 2.57 20.62
C ALA A 248 23.90 1.18 20.95
N ILE A 249 24.66 1.07 22.05
CA ILE A 249 25.16 -0.21 22.57
C ILE A 249 24.01 -1.15 22.90
N GLN A 250 22.97 -0.62 23.53
CA GLN A 250 21.84 -1.43 23.93
C GLN A 250 20.93 -1.82 22.77
N TRP A 251 20.76 -0.96 21.76
CA TRP A 251 20.13 -1.35 20.50
C TRP A 251 20.85 -2.53 19.86
N ALA A 252 22.19 -2.52 19.87
CA ALA A 252 22.97 -3.64 19.34
C ALA A 252 22.76 -4.94 20.14
N MET A 253 22.63 -4.85 21.46
CA MET A 253 22.30 -5.99 22.32
C MET A 253 20.90 -6.55 22.03
N VAL A 254 19.88 -5.68 21.92
CA VAL A 254 18.49 -6.09 21.64
C VAL A 254 18.35 -6.75 20.27
N ASN A 255 19.07 -6.23 19.27
CA ASN A 255 19.10 -6.79 17.92
C ASN A 255 20.08 -7.96 17.76
N ASN A 256 20.66 -8.47 18.86
CA ASN A 256 21.61 -9.60 18.87
C ASN A 256 22.74 -9.42 17.85
N VAL A 257 23.27 -8.18 17.75
CA VAL A 257 24.42 -7.87 16.93
C VAL A 257 25.61 -8.69 17.44
N LYS A 258 26.30 -9.40 16.53
CA LYS A 258 27.34 -10.36 16.92
C LYS A 258 28.73 -9.77 16.78
N ASP A 259 28.93 -9.01 15.73
CA ASP A 259 30.19 -8.40 15.35
C ASP A 259 29.93 -7.15 14.48
N LEU A 260 31.00 -6.45 14.13
CA LEU A 260 30.96 -5.27 13.26
C LEU A 260 30.32 -5.57 11.89
N ALA A 261 30.55 -6.75 11.31
CA ALA A 261 30.00 -7.08 9.99
C ALA A 261 28.48 -7.24 10.06
N HIS A 262 27.96 -7.84 11.13
CA HIS A 262 26.53 -7.93 11.40
C HIS A 262 25.92 -6.53 11.61
N LEU A 263 26.60 -5.64 12.35
CA LEU A 263 26.14 -4.26 12.51
C LEU A 263 26.01 -3.55 11.15
N CYS A 264 27.04 -3.65 10.30
CA CYS A 264 27.01 -3.02 8.97
C CYS A 264 25.87 -3.56 8.09
N SER A 265 25.44 -4.81 8.27
CA SER A 265 24.28 -5.35 7.56
C SER A 265 22.93 -4.82 8.05
N LEU A 266 22.89 -4.23 9.25
CA LEU A 266 21.71 -3.63 9.88
C LEU A 266 21.77 -2.09 9.86
N GLU A 267 22.60 -1.51 8.98
CA GLU A 267 22.80 -0.06 8.90
C GLU A 267 21.48 0.69 8.68
N ASP A 268 20.70 0.26 7.68
CA ASP A 268 19.41 0.88 7.36
C ASP A 268 18.45 0.77 8.55
N GLU A 269 18.36 -0.39 9.20
CA GLU A 269 17.50 -0.60 10.38
C GLU A 269 17.90 0.29 11.57
N TYR A 270 19.20 0.53 11.76
CA TYR A 270 19.69 1.44 12.80
C TYR A 270 19.25 2.88 12.51
N PHE A 271 19.45 3.35 11.28
CA PHE A 271 19.12 4.72 10.91
C PHE A 271 17.61 4.98 10.89
N ASP A 272 16.81 3.99 10.48
CA ASP A 272 15.34 4.06 10.56
C ASP A 272 14.90 4.15 12.03
N TYR A 273 15.45 3.31 12.90
CA TYR A 273 15.11 3.32 14.33
C TYR A 273 15.48 4.65 15.02
N PHE A 274 16.62 5.23 14.66
CA PHE A 274 17.15 6.46 15.25
C PHE A 274 16.90 7.72 14.41
N GLU A 275 15.96 7.70 13.45
CA GLU A 275 15.65 8.84 12.58
C GLU A 275 15.32 10.10 13.41
N HIS A 276 14.61 9.91 14.52
CA HIS A 276 14.21 10.96 15.46
C HIS A 276 15.38 11.72 16.12
N LEU A 277 16.59 11.14 16.19
CA LEU A 277 17.78 11.83 16.73
C LEU A 277 18.32 12.91 15.77
N GLY A 278 17.93 12.85 14.49
CA GLY A 278 18.47 13.69 13.43
C GLY A 278 19.81 13.19 12.89
N GLY A 279 20.04 13.42 11.59
CA GLY A 279 21.16 12.84 10.82
C GLY A 279 22.55 12.94 11.49
N PRO A 280 23.01 14.12 11.95
CA PRO A 280 24.33 14.24 12.58
C PRO A 280 24.49 13.42 13.86
N ALA A 281 23.47 13.38 14.73
CA ALA A 281 23.54 12.67 16.00
C ALA A 281 23.46 11.15 15.78
N ALA A 282 22.55 10.70 14.92
CA ALA A 282 22.44 9.30 14.53
C ALA A 282 23.77 8.79 13.94
N PHE A 283 24.38 9.55 13.01
CA PHE A 283 25.64 9.18 12.38
C PHE A 283 26.81 9.10 13.38
N MET A 284 26.93 10.07 14.30
CA MET A 284 27.96 10.03 15.34
C MET A 284 27.79 8.81 16.27
N SER A 285 26.55 8.50 16.67
CA SER A 285 26.27 7.34 17.52
C SER A 285 26.57 6.01 16.83
N TYR A 286 26.25 5.88 15.55
CA TYR A 286 26.54 4.70 14.74
C TYR A 286 28.05 4.51 14.56
N SER A 287 28.78 5.58 14.21
CA SER A 287 30.24 5.56 14.11
C SER A 287 30.92 5.15 15.43
N GLY A 288 30.45 5.69 16.56
CA GLY A 288 30.92 5.28 17.88
C GLY A 288 30.67 3.79 18.14
N LEU A 289 29.48 3.29 17.80
CA LEU A 289 29.11 1.89 17.95
C LEU A 289 29.96 0.96 17.07
N GLN A 290 30.29 1.37 15.83
CA GLN A 290 31.20 0.64 14.95
C GLN A 290 32.59 0.48 15.60
N MET A 291 33.16 1.57 16.11
CA MET A 291 34.48 1.54 16.80
C MET A 291 34.46 0.65 18.04
N TYR A 292 33.34 0.66 18.78
CA TYR A 292 33.14 -0.21 19.94
C TYR A 292 33.09 -1.69 19.56
N LEU A 293 32.32 -2.06 18.54
CA LEU A 293 32.28 -3.44 18.05
C LEU A 293 33.60 -3.89 17.42
N GLU A 294 34.32 -2.99 16.76
CA GLU A 294 35.67 -3.26 16.26
C GLU A 294 36.63 -3.61 17.40
N SER A 295 36.61 -2.82 18.47
CA SER A 295 37.45 -3.08 19.66
C SER A 295 37.06 -4.38 20.37
N ARG A 296 35.77 -4.74 20.37
CA ARG A 296 35.28 -6.02 20.90
C ARG A 296 35.72 -7.25 20.09
N GLN A 297 36.29 -7.08 18.90
CA GLN A 297 36.89 -8.20 18.16
C GLN A 297 38.21 -8.66 18.79
N ASP A 298 38.83 -7.85 19.65
CA ASP A 298 40.01 -8.21 20.43
C ASP A 298 39.60 -8.83 21.79
N PRO A 299 39.82 -10.14 22.01
CA PRO A 299 39.46 -10.79 23.27
C PRO A 299 40.19 -10.23 24.49
N GLU A 300 41.42 -9.72 24.33
CA GLU A 300 42.18 -9.13 25.44
C GLU A 300 41.57 -7.79 25.87
N TRP A 301 41.11 -7.00 24.90
CA TRP A 301 40.39 -5.77 25.16
C TRP A 301 39.04 -6.04 25.85
N VAL A 302 38.27 -7.03 25.37
CA VAL A 302 36.99 -7.40 25.99
C VAL A 302 37.16 -7.81 27.45
N GLU A 303 38.23 -8.53 27.79
CA GLU A 303 38.47 -8.98 29.17
C GLU A 303 38.86 -7.83 30.11
N ASN A 304 39.68 -6.91 29.63
CA ASN A 304 40.35 -5.93 30.49
C ASN A 304 39.71 -4.54 30.48
N GLU A 305 39.08 -4.15 29.37
CA GLU A 305 38.69 -2.76 29.10
C GLU A 305 37.19 -2.58 28.83
N ASP A 306 36.42 -3.64 28.52
CA ASP A 306 35.00 -3.50 28.19
C ASP A 306 34.09 -3.47 29.44
N PRO A 307 33.49 -2.31 29.78
CA PRO A 307 32.64 -2.17 30.96
C PRO A 307 31.32 -2.95 30.84
N ASN A 308 30.91 -3.27 29.62
CA ASN A 308 29.61 -3.88 29.31
C ASN A 308 29.71 -5.38 29.00
N LYS A 309 30.91 -5.99 29.07
CA LYS A 309 31.15 -7.41 28.73
C LYS A 309 30.08 -8.37 29.27
N LYS A 310 29.71 -8.21 30.55
CA LYS A 310 28.73 -9.05 31.27
C LYS A 310 27.30 -9.00 30.71
N TYR A 311 26.98 -8.01 29.89
CA TYR A 311 25.63 -7.78 29.35
C TYR A 311 25.47 -8.27 27.91
N TRP A 312 26.57 -8.55 27.22
CA TRP A 312 26.53 -9.17 25.91
C TRP A 312 26.20 -10.66 26.06
N GLN A 313 25.17 -11.12 25.34
CA GLN A 313 24.82 -12.54 25.31
C GLN A 313 25.96 -13.35 24.68
N SER A 314 26.25 -14.52 25.24
CA SER A 314 27.27 -15.46 24.76
C SER A 314 26.85 -16.15 23.47
#